data_AF-X1MBU4-F1
#
_entry.id   AF-X1MBU4-F1
#
_cell.length_a   1.000
_cell.length_b   1.000
_cell.length_c   1.000
_cell.angle_alpha   90.00
_cell.angle_beta   90.00
_cell.angle_gamma   90.00
#
_symmetry.space_group_name_H-M   'P 1'
#
loop_
_entity.id
_entity.type
_entity.pdbx_description
1 polymer ?
#
loop_
_entity_poly.entity_id
_entity_poly.type
_entity_poly.pdbx_seq_one_letter_code
_entity_poly.pdbx_strand_id
1 'polypeptide(L)'
;CSEQSQKNLYKAFSAGDVEGVRQIPRKERKQIFVTSMSIRFVDDIEAVEFDATSLLTGGTIKKRRGEGPVLDERALSELRMFGRATKYEKRFWARPGQMGATVEGAKPGFLATMTGYSPYKNLGKLMDPRGVEGSPSQWGVITRLAHLDDIVDGNSPFELYKKTELEHFRLEIKPVDIDAEIPAGIGDAGPGAGDENVLIDPMTKETISKVAKLDPHGKRQLDESGNFVYEVNDNWFVLNAKFVWKDAPNKKAAPKTVAPTSAEEPRG
;
A
#
# COMPACT_ATOMS: atom_id res chain seq x y z
N CYS A 1 -20.95 3.19 4.61
CA CYS A 1 -20.39 3.91 3.44
C CYS A 1 -21.31 5.06 3.07
N SER A 2 -21.00 6.25 3.58
CA SER A 2 -21.92 7.39 3.66
C SER A 2 -21.68 8.41 2.55
N GLU A 3 -21.85 7.96 1.31
CA GLU A 3 -22.17 8.87 0.23
C GLU A 3 -23.40 8.33 -0.49
N GLN A 4 -24.57 8.67 0.04
CA GLN A 4 -25.86 8.24 -0.47
C GLN A 4 -26.04 8.60 -1.96
N SER A 5 -25.39 9.68 -2.40
CA SER A 5 -25.36 10.19 -3.78
C SER A 5 -24.75 9.20 -4.79
N GLN A 6 -23.85 8.31 -4.38
CA GLN A 6 -23.20 7.34 -5.27
C GLN A 6 -23.55 5.89 -4.94
N LYS A 7 -24.65 5.64 -4.21
CA LYS A 7 -25.12 4.28 -3.89
C LYS A 7 -25.26 3.38 -5.12
N ASN A 8 -25.76 3.93 -6.23
CA ASN A 8 -25.94 3.18 -7.47
C ASN A 8 -24.60 2.79 -8.12
N LEU A 9 -23.60 3.66 -8.03
CA LEU A 9 -22.24 3.37 -8.50
C LEU A 9 -21.65 2.15 -7.78
N TYR A 10 -21.70 2.15 -6.44
CA TYR A 10 -21.18 1.02 -5.65
C TYR A 10 -21.94 -0.27 -5.92
N LYS A 11 -23.27 -0.19 -6.10
CA LYS A 11 -24.08 -1.34 -6.47
C LYS A 11 -23.67 -1.90 -7.84
N ALA A 12 -23.51 -1.04 -8.85
CA ALA A 12 -23.05 -1.44 -10.18
C ALA A 12 -21.67 -2.11 -10.11
N PHE A 13 -20.72 -1.52 -9.39
CA PHE A 13 -19.40 -2.13 -9.18
C PHE A 13 -19.46 -3.51 -8.51
N SER A 14 -20.25 -3.65 -7.44
CA SER A 14 -20.39 -4.94 -6.74
C SER A 14 -21.03 -6.02 -7.61
N ALA A 15 -21.84 -5.64 -8.59
CA ALA A 15 -22.50 -6.54 -9.53
C ALA A 15 -21.66 -6.82 -10.80
N GLY A 16 -20.51 -6.14 -10.97
CA GLY A 16 -19.74 -6.19 -12.22
C GLY A 16 -20.43 -5.50 -13.41
N ASP A 17 -21.39 -4.62 -13.17
CA ASP A 17 -22.13 -3.87 -14.18
C ASP A 17 -21.29 -2.68 -14.70
N VAL A 18 -20.44 -2.96 -15.69
CA VAL A 18 -19.54 -1.97 -16.29
C VAL A 18 -20.30 -0.82 -16.93
N GLU A 19 -21.47 -1.08 -17.52
CA GLU A 19 -22.29 -0.04 -18.15
C GLU A 19 -22.85 0.92 -17.11
N GLY A 20 -23.41 0.39 -16.02
CA GLY A 20 -23.89 1.18 -14.89
C GLY A 20 -22.79 2.01 -14.23
N VAL A 21 -21.57 1.48 -14.14
CA VAL A 21 -20.40 2.22 -13.66
C VAL A 21 -20.06 3.40 -14.57
N ARG A 22 -20.10 3.19 -15.89
CA ARG A 22 -19.74 4.21 -16.89
C ARG A 22 -20.74 5.35 -17.00
N GLN A 23 -21.94 5.22 -16.44
CA GLN A 23 -22.92 6.32 -16.37
C GLN A 23 -22.40 7.53 -15.59
N ILE A 24 -21.51 7.31 -14.61
CA ILE A 24 -20.83 8.40 -13.91
C ILE A 24 -19.48 8.66 -14.58
N PRO A 25 -19.15 9.91 -14.96
CA PRO A 25 -17.84 10.24 -15.51
C PRO A 25 -16.71 9.77 -14.60
N ARG A 26 -15.67 9.15 -15.17
CA ARG A 26 -14.58 8.52 -14.41
C ARG A 26 -14.03 9.42 -13.29
N LYS A 27 -13.74 10.68 -13.63
CA LYS A 27 -13.19 11.70 -12.71
C LYS A 27 -14.10 12.10 -11.53
N GLU A 28 -15.37 11.70 -11.56
CA GLU A 28 -16.38 12.00 -10.55
C GLU A 28 -16.73 10.81 -9.65
N ARG A 29 -16.24 9.60 -9.98
CA ARG A 29 -16.46 8.39 -9.20
C ARG A 29 -15.63 8.44 -7.92
N LYS A 30 -16.29 8.57 -6.75
CA LYS A 30 -15.64 8.70 -5.44
C LYS A 30 -15.26 7.34 -4.88
N GLN A 31 -14.35 6.67 -5.57
CA GLN A 31 -13.95 5.31 -5.26
C GLN A 31 -12.44 5.22 -5.15
N ILE A 32 -11.99 4.30 -4.31
CA ILE A 32 -10.59 3.87 -4.27
C ILE A 32 -10.55 2.38 -4.57
N PHE A 33 -9.50 1.96 -5.25
CA PHE A 33 -9.17 0.56 -5.47
C PHE A 33 -7.92 0.24 -4.67
N VAL A 34 -8.03 -0.67 -3.71
CA VAL A 34 -6.89 -1.16 -2.96
C VAL A 34 -6.30 -2.35 -3.70
N THR A 35 -5.04 -2.23 -4.12
CA THR A 35 -4.34 -3.27 -4.89
C THR A 35 -3.41 -4.09 -4.01
N SER A 36 -2.92 -3.51 -2.92
CA SER A 36 -2.11 -4.20 -1.93
C SER A 36 -2.32 -3.64 -0.54
N MET A 37 -2.31 -4.52 0.46
CA MET A 37 -2.29 -4.16 1.87
C MET A 37 -1.34 -5.10 2.60
N SER A 38 -0.40 -4.53 3.33
CA SER A 38 0.56 -5.24 4.17
C SER A 38 0.47 -4.73 5.59
N ILE A 39 0.38 -5.65 6.56
CA ILE A 39 0.35 -5.33 7.99
C ILE A 39 1.40 -6.19 8.65
N ARG A 40 2.32 -5.57 9.39
CA ARG A 40 3.38 -6.28 10.13
C ARG A 40 3.44 -5.82 11.59
N PHE A 41 3.57 -6.78 12.49
CA PHE A 41 3.80 -6.51 13.90
C PHE A 41 5.22 -5.96 14.13
N VAL A 42 5.34 -5.04 15.09
CA VAL A 42 6.60 -4.47 15.55
C VAL A 42 6.58 -4.37 17.07
N ASP A 43 7.72 -4.68 17.69
CA ASP A 43 7.88 -4.59 19.15
C ASP A 43 7.96 -3.14 19.64
N ASP A 44 8.47 -2.23 18.80
CA ASP A 44 8.56 -0.81 19.07
C ASP A 44 8.15 0.00 17.83
N ILE A 45 6.99 0.64 17.91
CA ILE A 45 6.38 1.44 16.84
C ILE A 45 7.06 2.81 16.67
N GLU A 46 7.72 3.32 17.71
CA GLU A 46 8.38 4.62 17.66
C GLU A 46 9.66 4.53 16.84
N ALA A 47 10.48 3.51 17.10
CA ALA A 47 11.77 3.30 16.44
C ALA A 47 11.70 2.71 15.01
N VAL A 48 10.58 2.10 14.60
CA VAL A 48 10.51 1.46 13.27
C VAL A 48 10.39 2.47 12.14
N GLU A 49 11.18 2.38 11.08
CA GLU A 49 11.02 3.24 9.90
C GLU A 49 10.12 2.60 8.84
N PHE A 50 9.59 3.44 7.93
CA PHE A 50 8.91 2.94 6.73
C PHE A 50 9.94 2.36 5.75
N ASP A 51 9.85 1.07 5.48
CA ASP A 51 10.74 0.42 4.51
C ASP A 51 10.28 0.73 3.08
N ALA A 52 11.10 1.49 2.34
CA ALA A 52 10.84 1.84 0.96
C ALA A 52 10.86 0.63 0.01
N THR A 53 11.48 -0.49 0.40
CA THR A 53 11.76 -1.61 -0.51
C THR A 53 10.63 -2.64 -0.65
N SER A 54 9.62 -2.63 0.23
CA SER A 54 8.56 -3.66 0.22
C SER A 54 7.54 -3.52 -0.92
N LEU A 55 7.48 -2.39 -1.63
CA LEU A 55 6.38 -2.08 -2.58
C LEU A 55 6.80 -2.06 -4.05
N LEU A 56 8.10 -2.01 -4.32
CA LEU A 56 8.66 -1.77 -5.67
C LEU A 56 9.03 -3.08 -6.41
N THR A 57 9.04 -4.22 -5.71
CA THR A 57 9.63 -5.48 -6.20
C THR A 57 8.74 -6.30 -7.16
N GLY A 58 7.75 -5.69 -7.84
CA GLY A 58 6.78 -6.43 -8.66
C GLY A 58 6.55 -5.94 -10.09
N GLY A 59 6.96 -4.72 -10.43
CA GLY A 59 6.45 -4.01 -11.60
C GLY A 59 7.46 -3.78 -12.73
N THR A 60 8.35 -4.72 -13.05
CA THR A 60 9.17 -4.56 -14.26
C THR A 60 8.29 -4.84 -15.48
N ILE A 61 7.71 -3.81 -16.08
CA ILE A 61 7.08 -3.89 -17.40
C ILE A 61 8.18 -4.31 -18.38
N LYS A 62 8.23 -5.61 -18.71
CA LYS A 62 9.15 -6.14 -19.73
C LYS A 62 8.76 -5.51 -21.07
N LYS A 63 9.53 -4.50 -21.51
CA LYS A 63 9.60 -4.07 -22.91
C LYS A 63 9.92 -5.30 -23.75
N ARG A 64 8.92 -5.85 -24.45
CA ARG A 64 9.14 -6.85 -25.48
C ARG A 64 9.32 -6.15 -26.82
N ARG A 65 10.56 -6.15 -27.33
CA ARG A 65 10.82 -6.18 -28.76
C ARG A 65 12.15 -6.91 -29.02
N GLY A 66 12.05 -8.16 -29.48
CA GLY A 66 12.95 -8.62 -30.54
C GLY A 66 14.15 -9.54 -30.23
N GLU A 67 14.40 -10.01 -29.01
CA GLU A 67 15.51 -10.97 -28.78
C GLU A 67 15.05 -12.19 -27.99
N GLY A 68 15.37 -13.38 -28.51
CA GLY A 68 15.05 -14.66 -27.89
C GLY A 68 15.66 -14.79 -26.48
N PRO A 69 15.11 -15.66 -25.62
CA PRO A 69 15.58 -15.77 -24.25
C PRO A 69 16.98 -16.42 -24.24
N VAL A 70 18.02 -15.60 -24.28
CA VAL A 70 19.33 -16.02 -23.77
C VAL A 70 19.20 -15.93 -22.26
N LEU A 71 18.80 -17.04 -21.65
CA LEU A 71 18.94 -17.21 -20.21
C LEU A 71 20.45 -17.12 -19.91
N ASP A 72 20.85 -15.99 -19.32
CA ASP A 72 22.18 -15.81 -18.78
C ASP A 72 22.50 -17.02 -17.88
N GLU A 73 23.62 -17.69 -18.20
CA GLU A 73 24.09 -18.90 -17.53
C GLU A 73 24.28 -18.66 -16.02
N ARG A 74 24.46 -17.40 -15.62
CA ARG A 74 24.49 -16.95 -14.23
C ARG A 74 23.14 -17.04 -13.52
N ALA A 75 22.03 -16.74 -14.20
CA ALA A 75 20.68 -16.87 -13.65
C ALA A 75 20.23 -18.34 -13.54
N LEU A 76 20.68 -19.20 -14.47
CA LEU A 76 20.46 -20.66 -14.39
C LEU A 76 21.34 -21.32 -13.31
N SER A 77 22.53 -20.79 -13.05
CA SER A 77 23.39 -21.22 -11.94
C SER A 77 22.81 -20.84 -10.57
N GLU A 78 22.20 -19.65 -10.44
CA GLU A 78 21.49 -19.24 -9.22
C GLU A 78 20.20 -20.05 -8.99
N LEU A 79 19.45 -20.39 -10.05
CA LEU A 79 18.23 -21.20 -9.91
C LEU A 79 18.51 -22.67 -9.52
N ARG A 80 19.70 -23.21 -9.86
CA ARG A 80 20.08 -24.59 -9.54
C ARG A 80 20.69 -24.76 -8.14
N MET A 81 21.08 -23.69 -7.45
CA MET A 81 21.61 -23.76 -6.08
C MET A 81 20.55 -23.53 -4.98
N PHE A 82 19.35 -23.06 -5.31
CA PHE A 82 18.27 -22.87 -4.33
C PHE A 82 17.28 -24.05 -4.33
N GLY A 83 17.81 -25.22 -3.99
CA GLY A 83 17.00 -26.35 -3.54
C GLY A 83 16.31 -26.03 -2.20
N ARG A 84 14.97 -25.98 -2.23
CA ARG A 84 14.04 -26.16 -1.09
C ARG A 84 14.42 -25.49 0.25
N ALA A 85 13.94 -24.26 0.43
CA ALA A 85 13.31 -23.80 1.68
C ALA A 85 12.60 -22.47 1.39
N THR A 86 11.34 -22.33 1.79
CA THR A 86 10.55 -21.11 1.62
C THR A 86 11.20 -19.95 2.40
N LYS A 87 11.30 -18.78 1.77
CA LYS A 87 11.87 -17.55 2.36
C LYS A 87 11.10 -17.03 3.59
N TYR A 88 9.95 -17.63 3.91
CA TYR A 88 9.09 -17.27 5.04
C TYR A 88 9.41 -18.00 6.35
N GLU A 89 10.28 -19.02 6.36
CA GLU A 89 10.64 -19.74 7.60
C GLU A 89 12.02 -19.37 8.16
N LYS A 90 12.91 -18.75 7.37
CA LYS A 90 14.33 -18.54 7.77
C LYS A 90 14.68 -17.16 8.35
N ARG A 91 13.76 -16.19 8.38
CA ARG A 91 14.03 -14.87 9.01
C ARG A 91 13.59 -14.78 10.48
N PHE A 92 12.97 -15.82 11.03
CA PHE A 92 12.54 -15.85 12.43
C PHE A 92 13.64 -16.32 13.42
N TRP A 93 14.80 -16.80 12.94
CA TRP A 93 15.82 -17.44 13.80
C TRP A 93 17.28 -17.10 13.46
N ALA A 94 17.60 -15.86 13.07
CA ALA A 94 18.99 -15.49 12.74
C ALA A 94 19.43 -14.13 13.32
N ARG A 95 19.38 -14.00 14.66
CA ARG A 95 20.32 -13.18 15.46
C ARG A 95 20.43 -13.78 16.87
N PRO A 96 21.41 -14.64 17.17
CA PRO A 96 21.73 -15.00 18.55
C PRO A 96 22.41 -13.78 19.18
N GLY A 97 21.76 -13.14 20.16
CA GLY A 97 22.37 -12.09 20.98
C GLY A 97 21.54 -10.80 21.17
N GLN A 98 20.39 -10.65 20.51
CA GLN A 98 19.54 -9.46 20.66
C GLN A 98 18.06 -9.81 20.89
N MET A 99 17.79 -10.95 21.55
CA MET A 99 16.49 -11.25 22.15
C MET A 99 16.69 -11.20 23.67
N GLY A 100 16.33 -10.09 24.30
CA GLY A 100 16.41 -9.99 25.76
C GLY A 100 16.48 -8.58 26.33
N ALA A 101 16.69 -7.55 25.52
CA ALA A 101 16.48 -6.19 25.97
C ALA A 101 15.00 -5.83 25.75
N THR A 102 14.17 -6.10 26.77
CA THR A 102 12.99 -5.26 26.99
C THR A 102 13.49 -3.83 27.10
N VAL A 103 13.29 -3.02 26.06
CA VAL A 103 13.41 -1.57 26.21
C VAL A 103 12.20 -1.18 27.05
N GLU A 104 12.45 -0.85 28.31
CA GLU A 104 11.43 -0.32 29.21
C GLU A 104 10.79 0.90 28.53
N GLY A 105 9.51 0.81 28.17
CA GLY A 105 8.80 1.84 27.39
C GLY A 105 8.58 1.58 25.90
N ALA A 106 9.03 0.44 25.34
CA ALA A 106 8.70 0.05 23.97
C ALA A 106 7.19 -0.10 23.77
N LYS A 107 6.66 0.51 22.70
CA LYS A 107 5.24 0.49 22.35
C LYS A 107 5.01 -0.50 21.21
N PRO A 108 4.54 -1.72 21.49
CA PRO A 108 4.23 -2.68 20.44
C PRO A 108 3.07 -2.19 19.58
N GLY A 109 3.08 -2.59 18.31
CA GLY A 109 2.10 -2.10 17.36
C GLY A 109 2.21 -2.77 16.00
N PHE A 110 1.56 -2.13 15.03
CA PHE A 110 1.49 -2.61 13.66
C PHE A 110 1.87 -1.48 12.70
N LEU A 111 2.74 -1.82 11.75
CA LEU A 111 2.97 -0.99 10.59
C LEU A 111 2.06 -1.49 9.46
N ALA A 112 1.16 -0.62 9.00
CA ALA A 112 0.26 -0.88 7.88
C ALA A 112 0.69 -0.05 6.66
N THR A 113 0.78 -0.73 5.52
CA THR A 113 1.00 -0.11 4.22
C THR A 113 -0.14 -0.51 3.30
N MET A 114 -0.83 0.47 2.73
CA MET A 114 -1.91 0.28 1.79
C MET A 114 -1.58 1.01 0.49
N THR A 115 -1.75 0.32 -0.62
CA THR A 115 -1.48 0.82 -1.97
C THR A 115 -2.72 0.67 -2.81
N GLY A 116 -2.95 1.64 -3.69
CA GLY A 116 -4.09 1.63 -4.55
C GLY A 116 -4.11 2.75 -5.57
N TYR A 117 -5.22 2.88 -6.27
CA TYR A 117 -5.48 4.01 -7.15
C TYR A 117 -6.92 4.45 -7.09
N SER A 118 -7.19 5.62 -7.65
CA SER A 118 -8.51 6.22 -7.67
C SER A 118 -8.73 7.02 -8.95
N PRO A 119 -9.90 6.88 -9.58
CA PRO A 119 -10.33 7.72 -10.68
C PRO A 119 -10.79 9.10 -10.20
N TYR A 120 -11.08 9.26 -8.90
CA TYR A 120 -11.59 10.52 -8.38
C TYR A 120 -10.56 11.64 -8.48
N LYS A 121 -10.92 12.74 -9.14
CA LYS A 121 -10.03 13.91 -9.35
C LYS A 121 -9.52 14.54 -8.06
N ASN A 122 -10.24 14.41 -6.95
CA ASN A 122 -9.88 14.98 -5.65
C ASN A 122 -9.59 13.88 -4.62
N LEU A 123 -8.68 12.95 -4.93
CA LEU A 123 -8.34 11.83 -4.05
C LEU A 123 -7.99 12.26 -2.62
N GLY A 124 -7.28 13.38 -2.43
CA GLY A 124 -6.97 13.91 -1.09
C GLY A 124 -8.21 14.16 -0.23
N LYS A 125 -9.33 14.60 -0.82
CA LYS A 125 -10.61 14.78 -0.09
C LYS A 125 -11.30 13.46 0.26
N LEU A 126 -11.02 12.39 -0.48
CA LEU A 126 -11.54 11.05 -0.19
C LEU A 126 -10.71 10.35 0.88
N MET A 127 -9.41 10.65 0.92
CA MET A 127 -8.47 10.10 1.90
C MET A 127 -8.56 10.83 3.25
N ASP A 128 -8.39 12.16 3.30
CA ASP A 128 -8.40 12.95 4.55
C ASP A 128 -9.12 14.30 4.36
N PRO A 129 -10.47 14.30 4.31
CA PRO A 129 -11.26 15.53 4.23
C PRO A 129 -11.07 16.40 5.48
N ARG A 130 -11.04 17.73 5.30
CA ARG A 130 -10.85 18.68 6.40
C ARG A 130 -12.17 19.04 7.08
N GLY A 131 -12.13 19.20 8.41
CA GLY A 131 -13.25 19.75 9.18
C GLY A 131 -14.45 18.81 9.33
N VAL A 132 -14.27 17.51 9.12
CA VAL A 132 -15.36 16.52 9.17
C VAL A 132 -15.40 15.69 10.46
N GLU A 133 -14.61 16.07 11.47
CA GLU A 133 -14.43 15.30 12.70
C GLU A 133 -15.76 14.89 13.35
N GLY A 134 -16.66 15.85 13.57
CA GLY A 134 -18.00 15.59 14.11
C GLY A 134 -19.03 15.07 13.11
N SER A 135 -18.61 14.63 11.92
CA SER A 135 -19.51 14.16 10.84
C SER A 135 -19.03 12.82 10.29
N PRO A 136 -19.34 11.69 10.98
CA PRO A 136 -18.92 10.35 10.56
C PRO A 136 -19.34 9.98 9.14
N SER A 137 -20.42 10.59 8.64
CA SER A 137 -20.89 10.43 7.28
C SER A 137 -19.97 11.06 6.23
N GLN A 138 -19.13 12.01 6.61
CA GLN A 138 -18.20 12.72 5.72
C GLN A 138 -16.75 12.28 5.90
N TRP A 139 -16.49 11.35 6.82
CA TRP A 139 -15.14 10.81 7.04
C TRP A 139 -14.60 10.11 5.79
N GLY A 140 -13.38 10.50 5.42
CA GLY A 140 -12.54 9.79 4.46
C GLY A 140 -11.83 8.61 5.10
N VAL A 141 -11.00 7.92 4.33
CA VAL A 141 -10.29 6.71 4.78
C VAL A 141 -9.43 6.97 6.02
N ILE A 142 -8.64 8.03 6.01
CA ILE A 142 -7.68 8.35 7.08
C ILE A 142 -8.42 8.83 8.33
N THR A 143 -9.45 9.64 8.19
CA THR A 143 -10.30 10.04 9.31
C THR A 143 -10.93 8.80 9.96
N ARG A 144 -11.39 7.83 9.16
CA ARG A 144 -11.88 6.55 9.68
C ARG A 144 -10.82 5.75 10.44
N LEU A 145 -9.58 5.74 9.96
CA LEU A 145 -8.47 5.08 10.67
C LEU A 145 -8.09 5.78 11.98
N ALA A 146 -8.36 7.08 12.11
CA ALA A 146 -8.18 7.81 13.37
C ALA A 146 -9.30 7.50 14.37
N HIS A 147 -10.51 7.24 13.88
CA HIS A 147 -11.71 6.95 14.67
C HIS A 147 -12.10 5.47 14.62
N LEU A 148 -11.11 4.56 14.73
CA LEU A 148 -11.40 3.13 14.67
C LEU A 148 -12.40 2.72 15.75
N ASP A 149 -12.27 3.23 16.97
CA ASP A 149 -13.17 2.94 18.08
C ASP A 149 -14.64 3.27 17.77
N ASP A 150 -14.92 4.33 16.98
CA ASP A 150 -16.29 4.71 16.60
C ASP A 150 -16.88 3.86 15.46
N ILE A 151 -16.03 3.13 14.74
CA ILE A 151 -16.41 2.35 13.55
C ILE A 151 -16.51 0.86 13.89
N VAL A 152 -15.63 0.37 14.75
CA VAL A 152 -15.77 -0.95 15.35
C VAL A 152 -16.70 -0.86 16.57
N ASP A 153 -16.91 -1.97 17.25
CA ASP A 153 -17.80 -2.13 18.40
C ASP A 153 -17.41 -1.32 19.66
N GLY A 154 -16.71 -0.19 19.53
CA GLY A 154 -16.26 0.66 20.63
C GLY A 154 -15.02 0.13 21.35
N ASN A 155 -14.42 -0.96 20.87
CA ASN A 155 -13.35 -1.65 21.58
C ASN A 155 -12.19 -2.02 20.62
N SER A 156 -11.74 -1.07 19.79
CA SER A 156 -10.54 -1.31 19.00
C SER A 156 -9.34 -1.35 19.95
N PRO A 157 -8.55 -2.43 19.99
CA PRO A 157 -7.31 -2.45 20.76
C PRO A 157 -6.20 -1.63 20.09
N PHE A 158 -6.48 -1.01 18.93
CA PHE A 158 -5.52 -0.29 18.10
C PHE A 158 -5.89 1.18 17.96
N GLU A 159 -4.87 2.03 17.99
CA GLU A 159 -4.99 3.48 17.79
C GLU A 159 -3.95 3.96 16.78
N LEU A 160 -4.33 4.92 15.92
CA LEU A 160 -3.42 5.52 14.95
C LEU A 160 -2.33 6.32 15.66
N TYR A 161 -1.07 5.93 15.48
CA TYR A 161 0.07 6.50 16.18
C TYR A 161 0.55 7.79 15.50
N LYS A 162 0.49 8.92 16.22
CA LYS A 162 1.06 10.23 15.84
C LYS A 162 0.79 10.62 14.37
N LYS A 163 -0.48 10.67 13.96
CA LYS A 163 -0.93 11.02 12.59
C LYS A 163 -0.29 12.31 12.02
N THR A 164 0.04 13.28 12.87
CA THR A 164 0.60 14.57 12.45
C THR A 164 2.09 14.53 12.11
N GLU A 165 2.77 13.41 12.41
CA GLU A 165 4.22 13.26 12.24
C GLU A 165 4.53 12.36 11.03
N LEU A 166 5.31 12.88 10.08
CA LEU A 166 5.61 12.20 8.80
C LEU A 166 6.37 10.86 8.96
N GLU A 167 7.04 10.67 10.09
CA GLU A 167 7.76 9.44 10.47
C GLU A 167 6.80 8.32 10.92
N HIS A 168 5.58 8.68 11.30
CA HIS A 168 4.57 7.77 11.83
C HIS A 168 3.35 7.66 10.92
N PHE A 169 3.16 8.63 10.03
CA PHE A 169 2.08 8.66 9.06
C PHE A 169 2.50 9.33 7.75
N ARG A 170 2.36 8.64 6.62
CA ARG A 170 2.71 9.16 5.30
C ARG A 170 1.67 8.77 4.26
N LEU A 171 1.10 9.77 3.60
CA LEU A 171 0.27 9.59 2.41
C LEU A 171 1.00 10.17 1.21
N GLU A 172 1.30 9.32 0.25
CA GLU A 172 1.82 9.70 -1.07
C GLU A 172 0.70 9.56 -2.09
N ILE A 173 0.52 10.57 -2.93
CA ILE A 173 -0.41 10.55 -4.06
C ILE A 173 0.34 11.07 -5.28
N LYS A 174 0.32 10.31 -6.38
CA LYS A 174 0.95 10.70 -7.63
C LYS A 174 0.09 10.27 -8.83
N PRO A 175 0.23 10.95 -9.98
CA PRO A 175 -0.41 10.52 -11.22
C PRO A 175 -0.02 9.09 -11.58
N VAL A 176 -0.95 8.33 -12.15
CA VAL A 176 -0.62 7.07 -12.82
C VAL A 176 0.12 7.40 -14.10
N ASP A 177 1.36 6.95 -14.21
CA ASP A 177 2.26 7.30 -15.30
C ASP A 177 3.11 6.09 -15.66
N ILE A 178 3.04 5.66 -16.92
CA ILE A 178 3.75 4.45 -17.38
C ILE A 178 5.26 4.64 -17.42
N ASP A 179 5.72 5.90 -17.51
CA ASP A 179 7.14 6.24 -17.55
C ASP A 179 7.72 6.51 -16.15
N ALA A 180 6.87 6.50 -15.12
CA ALA A 180 7.28 6.69 -13.73
C ALA A 180 7.30 5.37 -12.95
N GLU A 181 7.93 5.41 -11.79
CA GLU A 181 7.83 4.32 -10.82
C GLU A 181 6.42 4.29 -10.22
N ILE A 182 5.68 3.24 -10.54
CA ILE A 182 4.32 2.99 -10.04
C ILE A 182 4.32 1.74 -9.15
N PRO A 183 3.48 1.72 -8.10
CA PRO A 183 3.34 0.51 -7.29
C PRO A 183 2.79 -0.67 -8.10
N ALA A 184 3.10 -1.89 -7.66
CA ALA A 184 2.58 -3.09 -8.30
C ALA A 184 1.04 -3.19 -8.20
N GLY A 185 0.42 -3.77 -9.23
CA GLY A 185 -1.02 -4.00 -9.29
C GLY A 185 -1.86 -2.80 -9.77
N ILE A 186 -1.24 -1.69 -10.17
CA ILE A 186 -1.95 -0.53 -10.71
C ILE A 186 -2.20 -0.72 -12.21
N GLY A 187 -3.40 -1.20 -12.54
CA GLY A 187 -3.85 -1.40 -13.93
C GLY A 187 -3.11 -2.50 -14.70
N ASP A 188 -3.62 -2.76 -15.90
CA ASP A 188 -3.01 -3.69 -16.86
C ASP A 188 -2.44 -2.90 -18.05
N ALA A 189 -1.31 -3.36 -18.60
CA ALA A 189 -0.79 -2.78 -19.83
C ALA A 189 -1.75 -3.08 -21.00
N GLY A 190 -2.11 -2.05 -21.76
CA GLY A 190 -2.97 -2.16 -22.93
C GLY A 190 -2.58 -1.20 -24.05
N PRO A 191 -3.14 -1.40 -25.26
CA PRO A 191 -2.91 -0.51 -26.39
C PRO A 191 -3.60 0.85 -26.14
N GLY A 192 -2.87 1.93 -26.32
CA GLY A 192 -3.38 3.30 -26.31
C GLY A 192 -3.82 3.76 -27.69
N ALA A 193 -4.15 5.05 -27.80
CA ALA A 193 -4.33 5.69 -29.10
C ALA A 193 -2.95 5.83 -29.78
N GLY A 194 -2.80 5.28 -31.00
CA GLY A 194 -1.51 5.18 -31.69
C GLY A 194 -0.64 4.01 -31.19
N ASP A 195 0.68 4.15 -31.28
CA ASP A 195 1.67 3.14 -30.80
C ASP A 195 2.04 3.30 -29.32
N GLU A 196 1.28 4.08 -28.54
CA GLU A 196 1.54 4.30 -27.12
C GLU A 196 0.98 3.17 -26.25
N ASN A 197 1.78 2.68 -25.30
CA ASN A 197 1.28 1.79 -24.25
C ASN A 197 0.62 2.63 -23.16
N VAL A 198 -0.54 2.19 -22.69
CA VAL A 198 -1.26 2.83 -21.59
C VAL A 198 -1.56 1.81 -20.50
N LEU A 199 -1.88 2.29 -19.31
CA LEU A 199 -2.46 1.46 -18.27
C LEU A 199 -3.97 1.53 -18.33
N ILE A 200 -4.60 0.38 -18.22
CA ILE A 200 -6.03 0.17 -18.35
C ILE A 200 -6.60 -0.34 -17.03
N ASP A 201 -7.77 0.15 -16.65
CA ASP A 201 -8.54 -0.36 -15.51
C ASP A 201 -8.99 -1.80 -15.79
N PRO A 202 -8.67 -2.78 -14.92
CA PRO A 202 -9.00 -4.18 -15.18
C PRO A 202 -10.49 -4.45 -15.29
N MET A 203 -11.33 -3.67 -14.59
CA MET A 203 -12.78 -3.83 -14.61
C MET A 203 -13.41 -3.05 -15.76
N THR A 204 -13.18 -1.73 -15.82
CA THR A 204 -13.92 -0.87 -16.75
C THR A 204 -13.25 -0.75 -18.11
N LYS A 205 -12.03 -1.24 -18.29
CA LYS A 205 -11.25 -1.12 -19.52
C LYS A 205 -11.00 0.32 -20.00
N GLU A 206 -11.17 1.30 -19.11
CA GLU A 206 -10.84 2.71 -19.37
C GLU A 206 -9.34 2.96 -19.12
N THR A 207 -8.75 3.91 -19.84
CA THR A 207 -7.37 4.35 -19.61
C THR A 207 -7.23 5.05 -18.25
N ILE A 208 -6.24 4.63 -17.47
CA ILE A 208 -5.94 5.17 -16.13
C ILE A 208 -4.62 5.94 -16.09
N SER A 209 -3.67 5.63 -16.97
CA SER A 209 -2.41 6.38 -17.06
C SER A 209 -2.64 7.79 -17.60
N LYS A 210 -1.71 8.69 -17.29
CA LYS A 210 -1.60 9.98 -17.95
C LYS A 210 -1.36 9.75 -19.45
N VAL A 211 -1.97 10.57 -20.29
CA VAL A 211 -1.83 10.49 -21.75
C VAL A 211 -1.57 11.87 -22.31
N ALA A 212 -0.84 11.96 -23.42
CA ALA A 212 -0.65 13.24 -24.11
C ALA A 212 -1.99 13.71 -24.67
N LYS A 213 -2.33 14.99 -24.45
CA LYS A 213 -3.49 15.58 -25.11
C LYS A 213 -3.23 15.68 -26.60
N LEU A 214 -4.24 15.35 -27.38
CA LEU A 214 -4.20 15.50 -28.83
C LEU A 214 -4.89 16.80 -29.23
N ASP A 215 -4.31 17.49 -30.20
CA ASP A 215 -4.91 18.62 -30.88
C ASP A 215 -6.01 18.15 -31.87
N PRO A 216 -6.77 19.07 -32.48
CA PRO A 216 -7.81 18.70 -33.45
C PRO A 216 -7.31 17.92 -34.68
N HIS A 217 -6.01 17.89 -34.93
CA HIS A 217 -5.37 17.16 -36.03
C HIS A 217 -4.78 15.81 -35.58
N GLY A 218 -5.02 15.39 -34.33
CA GLY A 218 -4.52 14.14 -33.78
C GLY A 218 -3.04 14.16 -33.43
N LYS A 219 -2.40 15.33 -33.39
CA LYS A 219 -1.00 15.50 -32.96
C LYS A 219 -0.94 15.86 -31.48
N ARG A 220 0.15 15.53 -30.81
CA ARG A 220 0.34 15.88 -29.40
C ARG A 220 0.35 17.40 -29.23
N GLN A 221 -0.48 17.90 -28.32
CA GLN A 221 -0.61 19.31 -27.98
C GLN A 221 0.62 19.78 -27.22
N LEU A 222 1.14 20.95 -27.61
CA LEU A 222 2.22 21.65 -26.91
C LEU A 222 1.67 22.86 -26.15
N ASP A 223 2.27 23.18 -25.01
CA ASP A 223 2.05 24.44 -24.29
C ASP A 223 2.83 25.60 -24.94
N GLU A 224 2.64 26.81 -24.42
CA GLU A 224 3.34 28.02 -24.90
C GLU A 224 4.87 27.94 -24.76
N SER A 225 5.37 27.03 -23.91
CA SER A 225 6.80 26.78 -23.68
C SER A 225 7.36 25.65 -24.54
N GLY A 226 6.54 25.04 -25.41
CA GLY A 226 6.94 23.91 -26.27
C GLY A 226 6.97 22.55 -25.58
N ASN A 227 6.39 22.39 -24.40
CA ASN A 227 6.27 21.11 -23.70
C ASN A 227 4.96 20.41 -24.04
N PHE A 228 4.95 19.08 -24.04
CA PHE A 228 3.72 18.31 -24.24
C PHE A 228 2.73 18.51 -23.10
N VAL A 229 1.47 18.77 -23.45
CA VAL A 229 0.37 18.85 -22.50
C VAL A 229 -0.15 17.44 -22.23
N TYR A 230 -0.21 17.06 -20.96
CA TYR A 230 -0.73 15.76 -20.53
C TYR A 230 -2.08 15.90 -19.83
N GLU A 231 -2.92 14.89 -19.98
CA GLU A 231 -4.11 14.68 -19.16
C GLU A 231 -3.88 13.54 -18.19
N VAL A 232 -3.98 13.84 -16.88
CA VAL A 232 -3.99 12.82 -15.83
C VAL A 232 -5.39 12.25 -15.71
N ASN A 233 -5.50 10.93 -15.84
CA ASN A 233 -6.76 10.19 -15.71
C ASN A 233 -7.00 9.78 -14.25
N ASP A 234 -6.07 9.00 -13.69
CA ASP A 234 -6.14 8.51 -12.32
C ASP A 234 -4.89 8.88 -11.51
N ASN A 235 -5.01 8.79 -10.19
CA ASN A 235 -3.87 8.89 -9.28
C ASN A 235 -3.73 7.59 -8.48
N TRP A 236 -2.50 7.14 -8.30
CA TRP A 236 -2.19 6.10 -7.32
C TRP A 236 -1.87 6.74 -5.96
N PHE A 237 -2.00 5.94 -4.92
CA PHE A 237 -1.62 6.33 -3.57
C PHE A 237 -0.86 5.21 -2.85
N VAL A 238 -0.01 5.62 -1.92
CA VAL A 238 0.59 4.77 -0.89
C VAL A 238 0.34 5.42 0.46
N LEU A 239 -0.36 4.71 1.33
CA LEU A 239 -0.62 5.09 2.71
C LEU A 239 0.22 4.21 3.63
N ASN A 240 1.16 4.81 4.34
CA ASN A 240 1.88 4.18 5.44
C ASN A 240 1.38 4.76 6.76
N ALA A 241 0.90 3.89 7.64
CA ALA A 241 0.34 4.27 8.92
C ALA A 241 0.83 3.32 10.01
N LYS A 242 1.22 3.88 11.14
CA LYS A 242 1.58 3.14 12.34
C LYS A 242 0.38 3.08 13.28
N PHE A 243 0.14 1.93 13.87
CA PHE A 243 -0.90 1.71 14.88
C PHE A 243 -0.26 1.19 16.16
N VAL A 244 -0.55 1.81 17.29
CA VAL A 244 -0.14 1.30 18.61
C VAL A 244 -1.18 0.28 19.10
N TRP A 245 -0.71 -0.80 19.74
CA TRP A 245 -1.58 -1.76 20.40
C TRP A 245 -1.71 -1.38 21.88
N LYS A 246 -2.86 -0.80 22.24
CA LYS A 246 -3.16 -0.24 23.57
C LYS A 246 -3.04 -1.30 24.66
N ASP A 247 -3.58 -2.50 24.39
CA ASP A 247 -3.69 -3.60 25.36
C ASP A 247 -2.67 -4.72 25.12
N ALA A 248 -1.51 -4.39 24.55
CA ALA A 248 -0.51 -5.41 24.26
C ALA A 248 -0.10 -6.17 25.52
N PRO A 249 -0.02 -7.52 25.47
CA PRO A 249 0.37 -8.29 26.63
C PRO A 249 1.75 -7.84 27.11
N ASN A 250 1.84 -7.45 28.38
CA ASN A 250 3.13 -7.22 29.01
C ASN A 250 3.97 -8.48 28.84
N LYS A 251 5.07 -8.40 28.07
CA LYS A 251 6.08 -9.45 28.03
C LYS A 251 6.72 -9.51 29.42
N LYS A 252 6.07 -10.23 30.35
CA LYS A 252 6.69 -10.58 31.62
C LYS A 252 7.99 -11.30 31.28
N ALA A 253 9.11 -10.78 31.79
CA ALA A 253 10.41 -11.41 31.66
C ALA A 253 10.27 -12.90 31.95
N ALA A 254 10.79 -13.74 31.07
CA ALA A 254 10.80 -15.18 31.27
C ALA A 254 11.32 -15.48 32.69
N PRO A 255 10.71 -16.43 33.42
CA PRO A 255 11.19 -16.78 34.75
C PRO A 255 12.67 -17.13 34.64
N LYS A 256 13.51 -16.41 35.40
CA LYS A 256 14.95 -16.71 35.49
C LYS A 256 15.06 -18.19 35.80
N THR A 257 15.60 -18.96 34.87
CA THR A 257 15.96 -20.35 35.09
C THR A 257 16.92 -20.36 36.27
N VAL A 258 16.43 -20.74 37.44
CA VAL A 258 17.26 -20.92 38.62
C VAL A 258 18.18 -22.08 38.27
N ALA A 259 19.47 -21.81 38.12
CA ALA A 259 20.47 -22.84 37.89
C ALA A 259 20.36 -23.87 39.03
N PRO A 260 20.41 -25.19 38.74
CA PRO A 260 20.37 -26.19 39.78
C PRO A 260 21.60 -26.02 40.68
N THR A 261 21.35 -25.77 41.96
CA THR A 261 22.35 -25.77 43.03
C THR A 261 23.11 -27.10 42.97
N SER A 262 24.43 -27.00 42.84
CA SER A 262 25.37 -28.12 42.86
C SER A 262 25.16 -28.94 44.14
N ALA A 263 24.83 -30.22 43.98
CA ALA A 263 24.83 -31.16 45.09
C ALA A 263 26.27 -31.41 45.54
N GLU A 264 26.52 -31.19 46.82
CA GLU A 264 27.76 -31.48 47.53
C GLU A 264 27.91 -33.01 47.67
N GLU A 265 28.97 -33.58 47.08
CA GLU A 265 29.34 -34.99 47.30
C GLU A 265 29.85 -35.18 48.74
N PRO A 266 29.46 -36.27 49.44
CA PRO A 266 30.05 -36.59 50.74
C PRO A 266 31.45 -37.16 50.53
N ARG A 267 32.44 -36.55 51.20
CA ARG A 267 33.79 -37.11 51.32
C ARG A 267 33.74 -38.35 52.23
N GLY A 268 34.19 -39.48 51.69
CA GLY A 268 34.65 -40.63 52.47
C GLY A 268 36.07 -40.43 52.99
#